data_AF-A0A098BUG4-F1
#
_entry.id   AF-A0A098BUG4-F1
#
_cell.length_a   1.000
_cell.length_b   1.000
_cell.length_c   1.000
_cell.angle_alpha   90.00
_cell.angle_beta   90.00
_cell.angle_gamma   90.00
#
_symmetry.space_group_name_H-M   'P 1'
#
loop_
_entity.id
_entity.type
_entity.pdbx_description
1 polymer ?
#
loop_
_entity_poly.entity_id
_entity_poly.type
_entity_poly.pdbx_seq_one_letter_code
_entity_poly.pdbx_strand_id
1 'polypeptide(L)'
;MSVLAASSGAPSIATQLMGSGLIGLREGLEAGIVVMILVAFLVKSERRDALRWVRLGVGTAVAMVAATFAIIHLGTTTLTGLAAEVAAGLASLVAVVIVTAMVLWMRTASRSISGDLRAGMEKALLAGPAAVLTLSFFAVGREGLETALLMVGYAENTAGSAWPLVGLLLGLGVAAVLTVLMYLGAIRIDMARFFRYTGVFLVVVAAGILAYGLRALQIGGVLPGGSTLAFDASAHYDAGSWYGTVLAGILNLRPDPTILQAVAWVSYLAVVLSLFLRPVAPARTAEPAVAA
;
A
#
# COMPACT_ATOMS: atom_id res chain seq x y z
N MET A 1 -7.31 -42.59 -0.85
CA MET A 1 -8.04 -41.88 0.21
C MET A 1 -7.55 -40.44 0.22
N SER A 2 -8.34 -39.58 -0.41
CA SER A 2 -7.99 -38.26 -0.93
C SER A 2 -9.02 -37.26 -0.39
N VAL A 3 -8.81 -36.75 0.83
CA VAL A 3 -9.67 -35.73 1.45
C VAL A 3 -8.89 -34.71 2.31
N LEU A 4 -7.59 -34.91 2.59
CA LEU A 4 -6.81 -34.03 3.48
C LEU A 4 -6.10 -32.84 2.80
N ALA A 5 -6.29 -32.65 1.49
CA ALA A 5 -5.64 -31.58 0.72
C ALA A 5 -6.59 -30.48 0.24
N ALA A 6 -7.84 -30.44 0.74
CA ALA A 6 -8.90 -29.59 0.17
C ALA A 6 -9.48 -28.50 1.10
N SER A 7 -8.78 -28.10 2.17
CA SER A 7 -9.23 -26.99 3.02
C SER A 7 -8.16 -25.96 3.41
N SER A 8 -7.04 -25.90 2.69
CA SER A 8 -6.19 -24.70 2.72
C SER A 8 -6.83 -23.61 1.86
N GLY A 9 -7.99 -23.12 2.30
CA GLY A 9 -8.79 -22.14 1.60
C GLY A 9 -7.96 -20.89 1.31
N ALA A 10 -8.08 -20.40 0.08
CA ALA A 10 -7.58 -19.07 -0.30
C ALA A 10 -8.00 -18.03 0.76
N PRO A 11 -7.23 -16.93 0.93
CA PRO A 11 -7.57 -15.87 1.90
C PRO A 11 -9.05 -15.49 1.78
N SER A 12 -9.76 -15.26 2.88
CA SER A 12 -11.20 -14.94 2.82
C SER A 12 -11.45 -13.73 1.89
N ILE A 13 -12.56 -13.69 1.16
CA ILE A 13 -12.87 -12.57 0.25
C ILE A 13 -12.79 -11.22 0.98
N ALA A 14 -13.33 -11.17 2.20
CA ALA A 14 -13.31 -10.00 3.08
C ALA A 14 -11.88 -9.51 3.36
N THR A 15 -10.95 -10.43 3.49
CA THR A 15 -9.54 -10.10 3.70
C THR A 15 -8.92 -9.46 2.49
N GLN A 16 -9.11 -10.10 1.33
CA GLN A 16 -8.49 -9.67 0.09
C GLN A 16 -8.98 -8.25 -0.22
N LEU A 17 -10.27 -8.02 0.00
CA LEU A 17 -10.93 -6.72 -0.09
C LEU A 17 -10.35 -5.70 0.90
N MET A 18 -10.14 -6.08 2.17
CA MET A 18 -9.69 -5.16 3.20
C MET A 18 -8.21 -4.80 3.07
N GLY A 19 -7.35 -5.78 2.75
CA GLY A 19 -5.91 -5.57 2.56
C GLY A 19 -5.64 -4.65 1.37
N SER A 20 -6.16 -4.99 0.19
CA SER A 20 -6.01 -4.14 -0.99
C SER A 20 -6.80 -2.83 -0.87
N GLY A 21 -7.93 -2.82 -0.16
CA GLY A 21 -8.69 -1.61 0.10
C GLY A 21 -7.99 -0.62 1.01
N LEU A 22 -7.19 -1.08 1.98
CA LEU A 22 -6.38 -0.18 2.81
C LEU A 22 -5.18 0.38 2.04
N ILE A 23 -4.61 -0.38 1.11
CA ILE A 23 -3.63 0.13 0.14
C ILE A 23 -4.30 1.22 -0.71
N GLY A 24 -5.42 0.90 -1.38
CA GLY A 24 -6.13 1.86 -2.25
C GLY A 24 -6.60 3.11 -1.50
N LEU A 25 -7.01 2.96 -0.24
CA LEU A 25 -7.39 4.08 0.62
C LEU A 25 -6.20 4.99 0.92
N ARG A 26 -5.05 4.43 1.27
CA ARG A 26 -3.84 5.19 1.59
C ARG A 26 -3.32 5.91 0.35
N GLU A 27 -3.01 5.16 -0.70
CA GLU A 27 -2.43 5.72 -1.93
C GLU A 27 -3.40 6.68 -2.61
N GLY A 28 -4.70 6.36 -2.57
CA GLY A 28 -5.76 7.24 -3.06
C GLY A 28 -5.86 8.55 -2.28
N LEU A 29 -5.65 8.52 -0.96
CA LEU A 29 -5.66 9.73 -0.14
C LEU A 29 -4.41 10.58 -0.42
N GLU A 30 -3.25 9.97 -0.61
CA GLU A 30 -2.02 10.67 -0.97
C GLU A 30 -2.17 11.38 -2.32
N ALA A 31 -2.57 10.64 -3.35
CA ALA A 31 -2.87 11.21 -4.67
C ALA A 31 -4.00 12.26 -4.60
N GLY A 32 -5.03 12.01 -3.79
CA GLY A 32 -6.15 12.92 -3.56
C GLY A 32 -5.70 14.24 -2.92
N ILE A 33 -4.83 14.20 -1.91
CA ILE A 33 -4.27 15.39 -1.26
C ILE A 33 -3.41 16.19 -2.24
N VAL A 34 -2.60 15.53 -3.06
CA VAL A 34 -1.84 16.19 -4.13
C VAL A 34 -2.79 16.96 -5.04
N VAL A 35 -3.80 16.29 -5.59
CA VAL A 35 -4.80 16.93 -6.47
C VAL A 35 -5.53 18.07 -5.75
N MET A 36 -5.92 17.87 -4.49
CA MET A 36 -6.58 18.89 -3.67
C MET A 36 -5.71 20.13 -3.50
N ILE A 37 -4.41 19.96 -3.21
CA ILE A 37 -3.47 21.08 -3.05
C ILE A 37 -3.34 21.86 -4.36
N LEU A 38 -3.20 21.16 -5.49
CA LEU A 38 -3.09 21.79 -6.81
C LEU A 38 -4.36 22.56 -7.16
N VAL A 39 -5.54 21.96 -6.98
CA VAL A 39 -6.84 22.59 -7.24
C VAL A 39 -7.06 23.78 -6.30
N ALA A 40 -6.82 23.62 -5.00
CA ALA A 40 -6.98 24.67 -4.01
C ALA A 40 -6.06 25.87 -4.30
N PHE A 41 -4.82 25.61 -4.73
CA PHE A 41 -3.89 26.66 -5.15
C PHE A 41 -4.43 27.44 -6.35
N LEU A 42 -4.87 26.75 -7.41
CA LEU A 42 -5.41 27.40 -8.61
C LEU A 42 -6.69 28.20 -8.34
N VAL A 43 -7.58 27.66 -7.49
CA VAL A 43 -8.81 28.34 -7.09
C VAL A 43 -8.51 29.58 -6.24
N LYS A 44 -7.57 29.48 -5.31
CA LYS A 44 -7.18 30.60 -4.44
C LYS A 44 -6.41 31.70 -5.20
N SER A 45 -5.66 31.33 -6.22
CA SER A 45 -4.92 32.27 -7.09
C SER A 45 -5.77 32.81 -8.25
N GLU A 46 -7.08 32.56 -8.27
CA GLU A 46 -8.03 32.94 -9.33
C GLU A 46 -7.70 32.41 -10.75
N ARG A 47 -6.76 31.45 -10.87
CA ARG A 47 -6.34 30.83 -12.13
C ARG A 47 -7.16 29.58 -12.46
N ARG A 48 -8.49 29.75 -12.50
CA ARG A 48 -9.44 28.66 -12.81
C ARG A 48 -9.30 28.13 -14.23
N ASP A 49 -8.77 28.95 -15.14
CA ASP A 49 -8.41 28.59 -16.51
C ASP A 49 -7.41 27.41 -16.58
N ALA A 50 -6.51 27.30 -15.59
CA ALA A 50 -5.52 26.23 -15.53
C ALA A 50 -6.07 24.89 -15.02
N LEU A 51 -7.28 24.86 -14.42
CA LEU A 51 -7.90 23.62 -13.89
C LEU A 51 -8.13 22.57 -14.97
N ARG A 52 -8.34 22.97 -16.24
CA ARG A 52 -8.47 22.03 -17.36
C ARG A 52 -7.19 21.23 -17.58
N TRP A 53 -6.02 21.83 -17.37
CA TRP A 53 -4.72 21.18 -17.55
C TRP A 53 -4.40 20.23 -16.41
N VAL A 54 -4.81 20.57 -15.18
CA VAL A 54 -4.76 19.65 -14.05
C VAL A 54 -5.63 18.43 -14.32
N ARG A 55 -6.90 18.62 -14.73
CA ARG A 55 -7.80 17.48 -15.05
C ARG A 55 -7.24 16.59 -16.16
N LEU A 56 -6.66 17.18 -17.21
CA LEU A 56 -6.01 16.43 -18.27
C LEU A 56 -4.79 15.67 -17.76
N GLY A 57 -3.90 16.30 -16.99
CA GLY A 57 -2.71 15.65 -16.43
C GLY A 57 -3.04 14.51 -15.47
N VAL A 58 -4.06 14.69 -14.61
CA VAL A 58 -4.56 13.63 -13.72
C VAL A 58 -5.20 12.51 -14.55
N GLY A 59 -6.02 12.84 -15.55
CA GLY A 59 -6.65 11.86 -16.43
C GLY A 59 -5.64 11.01 -17.20
N THR A 60 -4.59 11.63 -17.75
CA THR A 60 -3.52 10.91 -18.44
C THR A 60 -2.67 10.06 -17.49
N ALA A 61 -2.45 10.51 -16.25
CA ALA A 61 -1.76 9.72 -15.23
C ALA A 61 -2.57 8.45 -14.87
N VAL A 62 -3.87 8.59 -14.60
CA VAL A 62 -4.74 7.44 -14.31
C VAL A 62 -4.80 6.47 -15.48
N ALA A 63 -4.90 6.98 -16.72
CA ALA A 63 -4.88 6.14 -17.93
C ALA A 63 -3.55 5.38 -18.07
N MET A 64 -2.42 6.03 -17.81
CA MET A 64 -1.10 5.38 -17.80
C MET A 64 -1.08 4.25 -16.76
N VAL A 65 -1.55 4.51 -15.55
CA VAL A 65 -1.52 3.52 -14.44
C VAL A 65 -2.37 2.30 -14.78
N ALA A 66 -3.56 2.52 -15.34
CA ALA A 66 -4.42 1.44 -15.82
C ALA A 66 -3.74 0.62 -16.93
N ALA A 67 -3.05 1.27 -17.87
CA ALA A 67 -2.32 0.59 -18.93
C ALA A 67 -1.15 -0.24 -18.38
N THR A 68 -0.36 0.30 -17.45
CA THR A 68 0.71 -0.44 -16.77
C THR A 68 0.17 -1.65 -16.03
N PHE A 69 -0.94 -1.50 -15.29
CA PHE A 69 -1.58 -2.60 -14.60
C PHE A 69 -2.04 -3.70 -15.57
N ALA A 70 -2.67 -3.32 -16.69
CA ALA A 70 -3.12 -4.26 -17.72
C ALA A 70 -1.94 -5.03 -18.34
N ILE A 71 -0.84 -4.35 -18.66
CA ILE A 71 0.37 -5.00 -19.21
C ILE A 71 0.92 -6.03 -18.23
N ILE A 72 1.02 -5.68 -16.95
CA ILE A 72 1.56 -6.59 -15.93
C ILE A 72 0.63 -7.79 -15.74
N HIS A 73 -0.68 -7.55 -15.59
CA HIS A 73 -1.67 -8.61 -15.38
C HIS A 73 -1.73 -9.61 -16.54
N LEU A 74 -1.58 -9.14 -17.78
CA LEU A 74 -1.58 -10.01 -18.96
C LEU A 74 -0.26 -10.77 -19.14
N GLY A 75 0.82 -10.37 -18.45
CA GLY A 75 2.14 -10.98 -18.56
C GLY A 75 2.43 -12.17 -17.64
N THR A 76 1.67 -12.39 -16.55
CA THR A 76 2.04 -13.32 -15.47
C THR A 76 1.44 -14.74 -15.54
N THR A 77 0.79 -15.14 -16.64
CA THR A 77 -0.07 -16.35 -16.70
C THR A 77 0.62 -17.71 -17.00
N THR A 78 1.92 -17.90 -16.75
CA THR A 78 2.64 -19.11 -17.24
C THR A 78 3.29 -20.03 -16.19
N LEU A 79 3.21 -19.72 -14.89
CA LEU A 79 3.88 -20.53 -13.86
C LEU A 79 2.92 -21.54 -13.20
N THR A 80 3.26 -22.83 -13.20
CA THR A 80 2.51 -23.90 -12.52
C THR A 80 3.42 -24.77 -11.66
N GLY A 81 2.84 -25.38 -10.62
CA GLY A 81 3.54 -26.33 -9.74
C GLY A 81 4.53 -25.68 -8.76
N LEU A 82 5.58 -26.41 -8.40
CA LEU A 82 6.57 -25.99 -7.39
C LEU A 82 7.24 -24.65 -7.71
N ALA A 83 7.44 -24.36 -9.01
CA ALA A 83 8.01 -23.09 -9.46
C ALA A 83 7.11 -21.89 -9.13
N ALA A 84 5.78 -22.08 -9.13
CA ALA A 84 4.83 -21.04 -8.75
C ALA A 84 4.89 -20.74 -7.24
N GLU A 85 5.07 -21.77 -6.39
CA GLU A 85 5.24 -21.61 -4.94
C GLU A 85 6.52 -20.83 -4.61
N VAL A 86 7.63 -21.16 -5.26
CA VAL A 86 8.90 -20.40 -5.09
C VAL A 86 8.76 -18.97 -5.60
N ALA A 87 8.12 -18.76 -6.75
CA ALA A 87 7.88 -17.43 -7.28
C ALA A 87 6.98 -16.58 -6.37
N ALA A 88 5.90 -17.15 -5.83
CA ALA A 88 5.02 -16.49 -4.86
C ALA A 88 5.76 -16.15 -3.56
N GLY A 89 6.63 -17.06 -3.10
CA GLY A 89 7.50 -16.83 -1.95
C GLY A 89 8.48 -15.66 -2.16
N LEU A 90 9.16 -15.61 -3.31
CA LEU A 90 10.06 -14.50 -3.65
C LEU A 90 9.31 -13.18 -3.85
N ALA A 91 8.16 -13.21 -4.54
CA ALA A 91 7.32 -12.04 -4.75
C ALA A 91 6.82 -11.47 -3.40
N SER A 92 6.47 -12.34 -2.45
CA SER A 92 6.13 -11.93 -1.07
C SER A 92 7.27 -11.21 -0.37
N LEU A 93 8.50 -11.73 -0.45
CA LEU A 93 9.65 -11.09 0.18
C LEU A 93 9.93 -9.71 -0.43
N VAL A 94 9.85 -9.59 -1.75
CA VAL A 94 9.98 -8.31 -2.46
C VAL A 94 8.88 -7.35 -2.03
N ALA A 95 7.62 -7.81 -1.98
CA ALA A 95 6.49 -6.99 -1.54
C ALA A 95 6.69 -6.47 -0.10
N VAL A 96 7.17 -7.31 0.82
CA VAL A 96 7.47 -6.91 2.21
C VAL A 96 8.54 -5.84 2.25
N VAL A 97 9.64 -5.97 1.49
CA VAL A 97 10.70 -4.96 1.43
C VAL A 97 10.15 -3.63 0.91
N ILE A 98 9.38 -3.66 -0.18
CA ILE A 98 8.78 -2.46 -0.78
C ILE A 98 7.82 -1.78 0.21
N VAL A 99 6.88 -2.54 0.79
CA VAL A 99 5.90 -2.01 1.76
C VAL A 99 6.62 -1.44 2.98
N THR A 100 7.62 -2.13 3.51
CA THR A 100 8.41 -1.68 4.68
C THR A 100 9.14 -0.38 4.38
N ALA A 101 9.85 -0.33 3.24
CA ALA A 101 10.60 0.84 2.83
C ALA A 101 9.67 2.04 2.68
N MET A 102 8.50 1.84 2.06
CA MET A 102 7.52 2.88 1.84
C MET A 102 6.89 3.39 3.15
N VAL A 103 6.47 2.49 4.04
CA VAL A 103 5.92 2.85 5.37
C VAL A 103 6.94 3.64 6.19
N LEU A 104 8.22 3.27 6.16
CA LEU A 104 9.28 3.96 6.89
C LEU A 104 9.70 5.30 6.22
N TRP A 105 9.66 5.38 4.89
CA TRP A 105 10.02 6.60 4.15
C TRP A 105 9.00 7.72 4.36
N MET A 106 7.71 7.39 4.30
CA MET A 106 6.63 8.37 4.36
C MET A 106 6.49 9.05 5.73
N ARG A 107 6.99 8.40 6.80
CA ARG A 107 7.17 8.99 8.14
C ARG A 107 7.96 10.31 8.12
N THR A 108 8.84 10.50 7.14
CA THR A 108 9.72 11.69 7.04
C THR A 108 9.23 12.68 5.98
N ALA A 109 8.57 12.20 4.91
CA ALA A 109 8.20 13.00 3.74
C ALA A 109 6.94 13.87 3.91
N SER A 110 6.03 13.54 4.85
CA SER A 110 4.69 14.16 4.92
C SER A 110 4.68 15.69 5.20
N ARG A 111 5.81 16.29 5.61
CA ARG A 111 5.89 17.71 6.00
C ARG A 111 6.36 18.65 4.88
N SER A 112 7.14 18.17 3.90
CA SER A 112 7.68 19.01 2.81
C SER A 112 6.83 19.02 1.54
N ILE A 113 6.10 17.93 1.28
CA ILE A 113 5.32 17.72 0.03
C ILE A 113 4.36 18.88 -0.28
N SER A 114 3.69 19.44 0.73
CA SER A 114 2.77 20.58 0.52
C SER A 114 3.48 21.86 0.10
N GLY A 115 4.72 22.10 0.55
CA GLY A 115 5.51 23.26 0.17
C GLY A 115 6.07 23.12 -1.24
N ASP A 116 6.63 21.95 -1.55
CA ASP A 116 7.26 21.66 -2.83
C ASP A 116 6.25 21.68 -3.99
N LEU A 117 5.06 21.12 -3.78
CA LEU A 117 3.99 21.14 -4.79
C LEU A 117 3.46 22.55 -5.06
N ARG A 118 3.36 23.41 -4.03
CA ARG A 118 2.94 24.81 -4.21
C ARG A 118 3.98 25.60 -4.98
N ALA A 119 5.26 25.48 -4.61
CA ALA A 119 6.36 26.12 -5.31
C ALA A 119 6.50 25.61 -6.76
N GLY A 120 6.28 24.31 -6.98
CA GLY A 120 6.25 23.70 -8.31
C GLY A 120 5.10 24.24 -9.16
N MET A 121 3.90 24.37 -8.59
CA MET A 121 2.72 24.91 -9.30
C MET A 121 2.87 26.39 -9.65
N GLU A 122 3.49 27.19 -8.77
CA GLU A 122 3.82 28.59 -9.06
C GLU A 122 4.74 28.71 -10.28
N LYS A 123 5.82 27.92 -10.33
CA LYS A 123 6.71 27.86 -11.49
C LYS A 123 6.01 27.35 -12.75
N ALA A 124 5.16 26.33 -12.61
CA ALA A 124 4.42 25.75 -13.73
C ALA A 124 3.42 26.75 -14.35
N LEU A 125 2.77 27.58 -13.53
CA LEU A 125 1.89 28.64 -14.03
C LEU A 125 2.62 29.71 -14.85
N LEU A 126 3.88 29.99 -14.52
CA LEU A 126 4.74 30.91 -15.29
C LEU A 126 5.22 30.29 -16.61
N ALA A 127 5.52 28.99 -16.60
CA ALA A 127 5.96 28.24 -17.78
C ALA A 127 4.82 27.93 -18.77
N GLY A 128 3.59 27.86 -18.29
CA GLY A 128 2.38 27.77 -19.11
C GLY A 128 1.63 26.43 -19.03
N PRO A 129 0.60 26.26 -19.89
CA PRO A 129 -0.33 25.12 -19.88
C PRO A 129 0.29 23.73 -19.80
N ALA A 130 1.33 23.48 -20.59
CA ALA A 130 2.00 22.18 -20.66
C ALA A 130 2.70 21.85 -19.33
N ALA A 131 3.32 22.84 -18.68
CA ALA A 131 3.98 22.64 -17.40
C ALA A 131 3.00 22.28 -16.28
N VAL A 132 1.81 22.88 -16.26
CA VAL A 132 0.74 22.54 -15.30
C VAL A 132 0.24 21.10 -15.52
N LEU A 133 0.04 20.71 -16.77
CA LEU A 133 -0.35 19.34 -17.13
C LEU A 133 0.74 18.35 -16.69
N THR A 134 1.99 18.59 -17.07
CA THR A 134 3.13 17.72 -16.77
C THR A 134 3.38 17.59 -15.27
N LEU A 135 3.31 18.70 -14.52
CA LEU A 135 3.41 18.68 -13.06
C LEU A 135 2.31 17.81 -12.44
N SER A 136 1.06 18.00 -12.86
CA SER A 136 -0.08 17.23 -12.33
C SER A 136 0.03 15.75 -12.70
N PHE A 137 0.46 15.46 -13.94
CA PHE A 137 0.71 14.11 -14.43
C PHE A 137 1.77 13.39 -13.61
N PHE A 138 2.96 13.98 -13.40
CA PHE A 138 4.02 13.32 -12.64
C PHE A 138 3.70 13.23 -11.15
N ALA A 139 3.03 14.24 -10.58
CA ALA A 139 2.67 14.23 -9.17
C ALA A 139 1.69 13.12 -8.84
N VAL A 140 0.67 12.88 -9.68
CA VAL A 140 -0.29 11.77 -9.49
C VAL A 140 0.24 10.45 -10.04
N GLY A 141 0.95 10.50 -11.17
CA GLY A 141 1.50 9.32 -11.83
C GLY A 141 2.52 8.58 -10.97
N ARG A 142 3.29 9.29 -10.14
CA ARG A 142 4.18 8.66 -9.15
C ARG A 142 3.39 7.81 -8.15
N GLU A 143 2.39 8.38 -7.48
CA GLU A 143 1.59 7.65 -6.49
C GLU A 143 0.78 6.51 -7.15
N GLY A 144 0.29 6.74 -8.37
CA GLY A 144 -0.43 5.73 -9.13
C GLY A 144 0.46 4.56 -9.60
N LEU A 145 1.72 4.83 -9.98
CA LEU A 145 2.70 3.80 -10.30
C LEU A 145 3.06 2.96 -9.06
N GLU A 146 3.27 3.62 -7.92
CA GLU A 146 3.48 2.94 -6.64
C GLU A 146 2.30 2.02 -6.32
N THR A 147 1.06 2.54 -6.45
CA THR A 147 -0.17 1.75 -6.27
C THR A 147 -0.20 0.52 -7.18
N ALA A 148 0.09 0.68 -8.47
CA ALA A 148 0.09 -0.44 -9.43
C ALA A 148 1.14 -1.50 -9.09
N LEU A 149 2.36 -1.09 -8.71
CA LEU A 149 3.43 -2.01 -8.34
C LEU A 149 3.13 -2.77 -7.04
N LEU A 150 2.59 -2.09 -6.03
CA LEU A 150 2.14 -2.71 -4.78
C LEU A 150 1.01 -3.71 -5.03
N MET A 151 0.07 -3.33 -5.89
CA MET A 151 -1.08 -4.16 -6.23
C MET A 151 -0.67 -5.44 -6.94
N VAL A 152 0.31 -5.38 -7.86
CA VAL A 152 0.86 -6.58 -8.52
C VAL A 152 1.46 -7.53 -7.49
N GLY A 153 2.30 -7.01 -6.59
CA GLY A 153 2.87 -7.82 -5.51
C GLY A 153 1.80 -8.46 -4.62
N TYR A 154 0.71 -7.74 -4.33
CA TYR A 154 -0.39 -8.25 -3.50
C TYR A 154 -1.29 -9.25 -4.26
N ALA A 155 -1.59 -9.00 -5.55
CA ALA A 155 -2.46 -9.83 -6.36
C ALA A 155 -1.87 -11.23 -6.63
N GLU A 156 -0.56 -11.31 -6.89
CA GLU A 156 0.17 -12.57 -7.09
C GLU A 156 0.09 -13.48 -5.85
N ASN A 157 0.02 -12.89 -4.65
CA ASN A 157 -0.15 -13.63 -3.39
C ASN A 157 -1.55 -14.20 -3.18
N THR A 158 -2.51 -13.82 -4.03
CA THR A 158 -3.92 -14.17 -3.87
C THR A 158 -4.43 -15.12 -4.96
N ALA A 159 -3.50 -15.89 -5.56
CA ALA A 159 -3.77 -16.98 -6.49
C ALA A 159 -4.70 -16.61 -7.67
N GLY A 160 -4.56 -15.39 -8.21
CA GLY A 160 -5.29 -14.95 -9.40
C GLY A 160 -6.77 -14.59 -9.19
N SER A 161 -7.21 -14.39 -7.94
CA SER A 161 -8.57 -13.91 -7.64
C SER A 161 -8.75 -12.42 -7.98
N ALA A 162 -9.97 -12.03 -8.38
CA ALA A 162 -10.30 -10.63 -8.74
C ALA A 162 -10.62 -9.74 -7.53
N TRP A 163 -10.83 -10.32 -6.34
CA TRP A 163 -11.24 -9.60 -5.14
C TRP A 163 -10.23 -8.55 -4.65
N PRO A 164 -8.90 -8.76 -4.74
CA PRO A 164 -7.94 -7.70 -4.46
C PRO A 164 -8.20 -6.45 -5.29
N LEU A 165 -8.52 -6.58 -6.58
CA LEU A 165 -8.77 -5.41 -7.44
C LEU A 165 -10.03 -4.66 -6.98
N VAL A 166 -11.08 -5.39 -6.62
CA VAL A 166 -12.31 -4.80 -6.08
C VAL A 166 -12.02 -4.05 -4.77
N GLY A 167 -11.22 -4.62 -3.88
CA GLY A 167 -10.85 -3.98 -2.62
C GLY A 167 -10.10 -2.68 -2.87
N LEU A 168 -9.10 -2.69 -3.75
CA LEU A 168 -8.33 -1.52 -4.14
C LEU A 168 -9.24 -0.40 -4.66
N LEU A 169 -10.16 -0.72 -5.57
CA LEU A 169 -11.09 0.25 -6.15
C LEU A 169 -12.07 0.81 -5.11
N LEU A 170 -12.55 -0.02 -4.17
CA LEU A 170 -13.37 0.45 -3.05
C LEU A 170 -12.58 1.41 -2.16
N GLY A 171 -11.34 1.07 -1.81
CA GLY A 171 -10.42 1.92 -1.05
C GLY A 171 -10.20 3.27 -1.75
N LEU A 172 -9.93 3.25 -3.05
CA LEU A 172 -9.73 4.43 -3.88
C LEU A 172 -11.01 5.30 -3.94
N GLY A 173 -12.18 4.67 -4.02
CA GLY A 173 -13.47 5.34 -3.97
C GLY A 173 -13.70 6.07 -2.63
N VAL A 174 -13.41 5.39 -1.51
CA VAL A 174 -13.48 6.01 -0.17
C VAL A 174 -12.48 7.16 -0.06
N ALA A 175 -11.25 6.98 -0.54
CA ALA A 175 -10.23 8.04 -0.55
C ALA A 175 -10.67 9.27 -1.35
N ALA A 176 -11.28 9.07 -2.52
CA ALA A 176 -11.82 10.16 -3.33
C ALA A 176 -12.92 10.93 -2.58
N VAL A 177 -13.86 10.22 -1.93
CA VAL A 177 -14.91 10.85 -1.10
C VAL A 177 -14.31 11.65 0.04
N LEU A 178 -13.38 11.07 0.80
CA LEU A 178 -12.71 11.76 1.91
C LEU A 178 -11.95 12.99 1.43
N THR A 179 -11.24 12.89 0.31
CA THR A 179 -10.52 14.01 -0.31
C THR A 179 -11.48 15.15 -0.68
N VAL A 180 -12.62 14.84 -1.28
CA VAL A 180 -13.64 15.84 -1.63
C VAL A 180 -14.23 16.48 -0.38
N LEU A 181 -14.57 15.70 0.65
CA LEU A 181 -15.09 16.24 1.92
C LEU A 181 -14.06 17.14 2.62
N MET A 182 -12.78 16.81 2.54
CA MET A 182 -11.68 17.66 3.04
C MET A 182 -11.56 18.95 2.23
N TYR A 183 -11.65 18.87 0.90
CA TYR A 183 -11.62 20.06 0.02
C TYR A 183 -12.78 21.01 0.32
N LEU A 184 -13.98 20.48 0.56
CA LEU A 184 -15.17 21.25 0.92
C LEU A 184 -15.10 21.82 2.36
N GLY A 185 -14.10 21.43 3.15
CA GLY A 185 -13.95 21.83 4.55
C GLY A 185 -14.95 21.15 5.51
N ALA A 186 -15.69 20.15 5.05
CA ALA A 186 -16.68 19.41 5.85
C ALA A 186 -16.03 18.53 6.92
N ILE A 187 -14.81 18.05 6.66
CA ILE A 187 -14.04 17.23 7.60
C ILE A 187 -12.59 17.73 7.70
N ARG A 188 -12.03 17.73 8.90
CA ARG A 188 -10.61 17.95 9.14
C ARG A 188 -10.01 16.69 9.72
N ILE A 189 -9.21 15.99 8.91
CA ILE A 189 -8.53 14.77 9.33
C ILE A 189 -7.07 15.12 9.65
N ASP A 190 -6.61 14.68 10.81
CA ASP A 190 -5.18 14.72 11.16
C ASP A 190 -4.44 13.64 10.34
N MET A 191 -3.81 14.06 9.24
CA MET A 191 -3.08 13.18 8.33
C MET A 191 -1.98 12.40 9.04
N ALA A 192 -1.30 13.02 10.01
CA ALA A 192 -0.23 12.35 10.74
C ALA A 192 -0.79 11.19 11.59
N ARG A 193 -1.95 11.38 12.22
CA ARG A 193 -2.63 10.28 12.95
C ARG A 193 -3.17 9.23 11.99
N PHE A 194 -3.81 9.63 10.89
CA PHE A 194 -4.34 8.69 9.90
C PHE A 194 -3.25 7.77 9.35
N PHE A 195 -2.16 8.34 8.82
CA PHE A 195 -1.03 7.57 8.29
C PHE A 195 -0.30 6.77 9.37
N ARG A 196 -0.30 7.22 10.62
CA ARG A 196 0.23 6.42 11.73
C ARG A 196 -0.60 5.17 11.95
N TYR A 197 -1.93 5.27 12.04
CA TYR A 197 -2.78 4.11 12.28
C TYR A 197 -2.80 3.16 11.09
N THR A 198 -2.95 3.67 9.87
CA THR A 198 -2.91 2.83 8.66
C THR A 198 -1.53 2.24 8.44
N GLY A 199 -0.45 2.98 8.75
CA GLY A 199 0.92 2.49 8.71
C GLY A 199 1.20 1.36 9.71
N VAL A 200 0.77 1.49 10.97
CA VAL A 200 0.87 0.39 11.96
C VAL A 200 0.13 -0.84 11.45
N PHE A 201 -1.08 -0.67 10.93
CA PHE A 201 -1.85 -1.77 10.39
C PHE A 201 -1.13 -2.44 9.20
N LEU A 202 -0.58 -1.66 8.26
CA LEU A 202 0.18 -2.18 7.13
C LEU A 202 1.43 -2.95 7.56
N VAL A 203 2.10 -2.55 8.65
CA VAL A 203 3.22 -3.32 9.22
C VAL A 203 2.76 -4.69 9.70
N VAL A 204 1.57 -4.80 10.30
CA VAL A 204 1.03 -6.10 10.72
C VAL A 204 0.66 -6.98 9.52
N VAL A 205 0.05 -6.40 8.49
CA VAL A 205 -0.24 -7.13 7.25
C VAL A 205 1.04 -7.58 6.55
N ALA A 206 2.06 -6.73 6.49
CA ALA A 206 3.36 -7.07 5.90
C ALA A 206 4.06 -8.20 6.67
N ALA A 207 3.92 -8.26 8.00
CA ALA A 207 4.39 -9.40 8.79
C ALA A 207 3.70 -10.71 8.38
N GLY A 208 2.39 -10.65 8.10
CA GLY A 208 1.61 -11.78 7.56
C GLY A 208 2.10 -12.23 6.18
N ILE A 209 2.32 -11.28 5.25
CA ILE A 209 2.87 -11.56 3.92
C ILE A 209 4.28 -12.18 4.02
N LEU A 210 5.10 -11.74 4.97
CA LEU A 210 6.41 -12.33 5.23
C LEU A 210 6.28 -13.80 5.67
N ALA A 211 5.40 -14.10 6.62
CA ALA A 211 5.16 -15.46 7.08
C ALA A 211 4.66 -16.37 5.93
N TYR A 212 3.76 -15.85 5.09
CA TYR A 212 3.30 -16.54 3.89
C TYR A 212 4.44 -16.83 2.92
N GLY A 213 5.26 -15.82 2.59
CA GLY A 213 6.37 -15.95 1.67
C GLY A 213 7.41 -16.99 2.12
N LEU A 214 7.71 -17.02 3.41
CA LEU A 214 8.59 -18.03 4.00
C LEU A 214 7.98 -19.43 3.91
N ARG A 215 6.66 -19.59 4.09
CA ARG A 215 5.99 -20.89 3.92
C ARG A 215 6.05 -21.37 2.47
N ALA A 216 5.77 -20.49 1.52
CA ALA A 216 5.80 -20.82 0.09
C ALA A 216 7.21 -21.28 -0.33
N LEU A 217 8.27 -20.63 0.20
CA LEU A 217 9.66 -21.07 0.02
C LEU A 217 9.96 -22.41 0.73
N GLN A 218 9.34 -22.70 1.87
CA GLN A 218 9.46 -24.01 2.54
C GLN A 218 8.77 -25.13 1.74
N ILE A 219 7.58 -24.87 1.19
CA ILE A 219 6.85 -25.81 0.31
C ILE A 219 7.65 -26.04 -0.99
N GLY A 220 8.23 -24.97 -1.54
CA GLY A 220 9.12 -25.00 -2.70
C GLY A 220 10.45 -25.73 -2.47
N GLY A 221 10.75 -26.17 -1.23
CA GLY A 221 11.99 -26.86 -0.88
C GLY A 221 13.23 -25.96 -0.78
N VAL A 222 13.05 -24.63 -0.86
CA VAL A 222 14.15 -23.64 -0.76
C VAL A 222 14.57 -23.40 0.68
N LEU A 223 13.61 -23.43 1.62
CA LEU A 223 13.86 -23.23 3.05
C LEU A 223 13.55 -24.50 3.86
N PRO A 224 14.40 -24.85 4.86
CA PRO A 224 14.14 -25.99 5.74
C PRO A 224 13.06 -25.67 6.80
N GLY A 225 12.60 -26.69 7.52
CA GLY A 225 11.72 -26.53 8.69
C GLY A 225 10.22 -26.42 8.37
N GLY A 226 9.79 -26.85 7.18
CA GLY A 226 8.37 -26.89 6.80
C GLY A 226 7.50 -27.82 7.66
N SER A 227 8.11 -28.82 8.32
CA SER A 227 7.43 -29.79 9.20
C SER A 227 7.57 -29.48 10.70
N THR A 228 8.41 -28.51 11.07
CA THR A 228 8.65 -28.13 12.48
C THR A 228 7.72 -27.00 12.88
N LEU A 229 6.57 -27.36 13.46
CA LEU A 229 5.56 -26.43 13.95
C LEU A 229 6.05 -25.75 15.24
N ALA A 230 5.75 -24.45 15.39
CA ALA A 230 6.01 -23.71 16.62
C ALA A 230 4.96 -24.05 17.69
N PHE A 231 3.70 -24.08 17.27
CA PHE A 231 2.54 -24.48 18.05
C PHE A 231 1.43 -24.89 17.08
N ASP A 232 0.47 -25.67 17.56
CA ASP A 232 -0.74 -26.02 16.83
C ASP A 232 -1.94 -25.58 17.66
N ALA A 233 -2.58 -24.49 17.22
CA ALA A 233 -3.78 -23.93 17.81
C ALA A 233 -5.06 -24.33 17.05
N SER A 234 -4.97 -25.28 16.11
CA SER A 234 -6.07 -25.63 15.19
C SER A 234 -7.32 -26.12 15.92
N ALA A 235 -7.15 -26.74 17.08
CA ALA A 235 -8.25 -27.22 17.93
C ALA A 235 -9.12 -26.09 18.51
N HIS A 236 -8.59 -24.88 18.64
CA HIS A 236 -9.29 -23.70 19.16
C HIS A 236 -9.54 -22.63 18.09
N TYR A 237 -9.18 -22.93 16.85
CA TYR A 237 -9.27 -22.02 15.72
C TYR A 237 -10.42 -22.43 14.80
N ASP A 238 -11.51 -21.67 14.82
CA ASP A 238 -12.59 -21.84 13.86
C ASP A 238 -12.31 -21.00 12.60
N ALA A 239 -11.89 -21.66 11.53
CA ALA A 239 -11.64 -21.04 10.23
C ALA A 239 -12.90 -20.43 9.58
N GLY A 240 -14.10 -20.91 9.95
CA GLY A 240 -15.38 -20.40 9.47
C GLY A 240 -15.89 -19.18 10.24
N SER A 241 -15.29 -18.87 11.39
CA SER A 241 -15.69 -17.73 12.22
C SER A 241 -15.24 -16.39 11.64
N TRP A 242 -15.87 -15.30 12.10
CA TRP A 242 -15.47 -13.94 11.71
C TRP A 242 -14.03 -13.62 12.13
N TYR A 243 -13.55 -14.14 13.26
CA TYR A 243 -12.19 -13.88 13.74
C TYR A 243 -11.16 -14.74 13.00
N GLY A 244 -11.49 -15.98 12.65
CA GLY A 244 -10.63 -16.84 11.83
C GLY A 244 -10.48 -16.30 10.42
N THR A 245 -11.59 -15.87 9.80
CA THR A 245 -11.53 -15.24 8.46
C THR A 245 -10.71 -13.96 8.44
N VAL A 246 -10.67 -13.21 9.55
CA VAL A 246 -9.80 -12.02 9.72
C VAL A 246 -8.35 -12.40 10.00
N LEU A 247 -8.08 -13.35 10.90
CA LEU A 247 -6.72 -13.76 11.26
C LEU A 247 -5.99 -14.44 10.10
N ALA A 248 -6.56 -15.50 9.53
CA ALA A 248 -5.93 -16.22 8.42
C ALA A 248 -5.93 -15.41 7.13
N GLY A 249 -6.91 -14.53 6.97
CA GLY A 249 -6.95 -13.71 5.81
C GLY A 249 -6.08 -12.45 5.96
N ILE A 250 -6.48 -11.46 6.77
CA ILE A 250 -5.85 -10.13 6.79
C ILE A 250 -4.42 -10.21 7.32
N LEU A 251 -4.22 -10.98 8.38
CA LEU A 251 -2.92 -11.06 9.05
C LEU A 251 -2.10 -12.26 8.58
N ASN A 252 -2.64 -13.07 7.66
CA ASN A 252 -2.08 -14.36 7.23
C ASN A 252 -1.64 -15.25 8.43
N LEU A 253 -2.33 -15.10 9.56
CA LEU A 253 -2.04 -15.83 10.79
C LEU A 253 -2.72 -17.17 10.73
N ARG A 254 -1.92 -18.21 10.47
CA ARG A 254 -2.37 -19.59 10.55
C ARG A 254 -2.29 -20.13 11.96
N PRO A 255 -3.16 -21.10 12.32
CA PRO A 255 -3.11 -21.76 13.62
C PRO A 255 -1.92 -22.72 13.77
N ASP A 256 -1.27 -23.10 12.67
CA ASP A 256 -0.12 -24.02 12.57
C ASP A 256 1.17 -23.35 12.02
N PRO A 257 1.68 -22.25 12.62
CA PRO A 257 2.87 -21.60 12.09
C PRO A 257 4.12 -22.46 12.32
N THR A 258 5.04 -22.48 11.36
CA THR A 258 6.37 -23.06 11.58
C THR A 258 7.20 -22.17 12.51
N ILE A 259 8.21 -22.74 13.17
CA ILE A 259 9.13 -21.96 14.03
C ILE A 259 9.73 -20.77 13.27
N LEU A 260 10.15 -21.01 12.02
CA LEU A 260 10.70 -19.98 11.15
C LEU A 260 9.69 -18.84 10.91
N GLN A 261 8.44 -19.17 10.59
CA GLN A 261 7.39 -18.18 10.34
C GLN A 261 7.07 -17.36 11.60
N ALA A 262 6.93 -18.02 12.75
CA ALA A 262 6.63 -17.35 14.00
C ALA A 262 7.75 -16.39 14.42
N VAL A 263 9.01 -16.83 14.34
CA VAL A 263 10.17 -15.99 14.67
C VAL A 263 10.30 -14.82 13.70
N ALA A 264 10.14 -15.06 12.39
CA ALA A 264 10.21 -14.01 11.38
C ALA A 264 9.10 -12.96 11.59
N TRP A 265 7.87 -13.40 11.89
CA TRP A 265 6.75 -12.51 12.14
C TRP A 265 6.97 -11.62 13.37
N VAL A 266 7.38 -12.21 14.49
CA VAL A 266 7.65 -11.47 15.74
C VAL A 266 8.84 -10.53 15.57
N SER A 267 9.94 -10.99 14.97
CA SER A 267 11.13 -10.15 14.78
C SER A 267 10.87 -8.99 13.82
N TYR A 268 10.16 -9.24 12.72
CA TYR A 268 9.76 -8.19 11.78
C TYR A 268 8.88 -7.14 12.45
N LEU A 269 7.85 -7.54 13.20
CA LEU A 269 7.01 -6.60 13.94
C LEU A 269 7.81 -5.80 14.95
N ALA A 270 8.65 -6.45 15.77
CA ALA A 270 9.44 -5.76 16.78
C ALA A 270 10.36 -4.71 16.16
N VAL A 271 11.06 -5.06 15.07
CA VAL A 271 12.01 -4.15 14.40
C VAL A 271 11.27 -3.04 13.64
N VAL A 272 10.33 -3.38 12.76
CA VAL A 272 9.69 -2.38 11.88
C VAL A 272 8.76 -1.48 12.67
N LEU A 273 7.98 -2.00 13.62
CA LEU A 273 7.09 -1.18 14.43
C LEU A 273 7.88 -0.23 15.33
N SER A 274 9.00 -0.70 15.93
CA SER A 274 9.85 0.19 16.72
C SER A 274 10.50 1.28 15.87
N LEU A 275 10.97 0.95 14.66
CA LEU A 275 11.48 1.95 13.72
C LEU A 275 10.38 2.92 13.26
N PHE A 276 9.17 2.44 12.98
CA PHE A 276 8.06 3.27 12.53
C PHE A 276 7.55 4.22 13.63
N LEU A 277 7.46 3.75 14.88
CA LEU A 277 6.93 4.53 15.99
C LEU A 277 7.94 5.44 16.69
N ARG A 278 9.23 5.39 16.32
CA ARG A 278 10.24 6.31 16.87
C ARG A 278 9.81 7.77 16.66
N PRO A 279 10.09 8.69 17.60
CA PRO A 279 9.91 10.12 17.36
C PRO A 279 10.84 10.59 16.23
N VAL A 280 10.33 11.33 15.26
CA VAL A 280 11.19 12.05 14.29
C VAL A 280 11.58 13.37 14.95
N ALA A 281 12.88 13.62 15.12
CA ALA A 281 13.35 14.87 15.70
C ALA A 281 12.88 16.07 14.85
N PRO A 282 12.37 17.15 15.45
CA PRO A 282 12.04 18.35 14.69
C PRO A 282 13.30 18.87 14.00
N ALA A 283 13.20 19.17 12.71
CA ALA A 283 14.26 19.87 11.98
C ALA A 283 14.56 21.16 12.74
N ARG A 284 15.82 21.37 13.14
CA ARG A 284 16.27 22.61 13.78
C ARG A 284 15.93 23.76 12.82
N THR A 285 14.97 24.59 13.20
CA THR A 285 14.76 25.89 12.57
C THR A 285 16.09 26.63 12.71
N ALA A 286 16.75 26.91 11.59
CA ALA A 286 17.93 27.77 11.60
C ALA A 286 17.48 29.13 12.15
N GLU A 287 18.00 29.47 13.33
CA GLU A 287 17.79 30.77 13.95
C GLU A 287 18.33 31.83 12.98
N PRO A 288 17.56 32.87 12.61
CA PRO A 288 18.04 33.89 11.70
C PRO A 288 19.25 34.55 12.35
N ALA A 289 20.40 34.47 11.68
CA ALA A 289 21.61 35.15 12.11
C ALA A 289 21.29 36.64 12.26
N VAL A 290 21.25 37.09 13.51
CA VAL A 290 21.15 38.51 13.82
C VAL A 290 22.40 39.17 13.25
N ALA A 291 22.24 39.91 12.15
CA ALA A 291 23.28 40.75 11.61
C ALA A 291 23.55 41.87 12.62
N ALA A 292 24.78 41.89 13.15
CA ALA A 292 25.33 42.98 13.95
C ALA A 292 26.13 43.93 13.05
#